data_AF-A0A7R9YT41-F1
#
_entry.id   AF-A0A7R9YT41-F1
#
_cell.length_a   1.000
_cell.length_b   1.000
_cell.length_c   1.000
_cell.angle_alpha   90.00
_cell.angle_beta   90.00
_cell.angle_gamma   90.00
#
_symmetry.space_group_name_H-M   'P 1'
#
loop_
_entity.id
_entity.type
_entity.pdbx_description
1 polymer ?
#
loop_
_entity_poly.entity_id
_entity_poly.type
_entity_poly.pdbx_seq_one_letter_code
_entity_poly.pdbx_strand_id
1 'polypeptide(L)'
;AASPAAAALAAAVSSASWAECPDGGGRGSGAARVVSVAVEPESPDRGDTLAVTLRMHLAEHARQVDVDSSADLAATVRYSGYLVYWAKGLLCSSTHCPLLPGTDATVMVAWSLPGLAPPGPYEIQLEANDPGQASHEPMGTPAIQRRLGRRLLQRAGAGGGAEARLFCIVVSFTLASAAPGGGAGSQA
;
A
#
# COMPACT_ATOMS: atom_id res chain seq x y z
N ALA A 1 13.60 18.06 44.17
CA ALA A 1 13.50 18.34 42.72
C ALA A 1 13.73 17.03 41.99
N ALA A 2 12.68 16.45 41.41
CA ALA A 2 12.80 15.21 40.65
C ALA A 2 13.48 15.52 39.30
N SER A 3 14.51 14.76 38.94
CA SER A 3 15.23 14.92 37.68
C SER A 3 14.29 14.82 36.47
N PRO A 4 14.38 15.74 35.50
CA PRO A 4 13.60 15.66 34.25
C PRO A 4 13.96 14.43 33.38
N ALA A 5 15.04 13.72 33.71
CA ALA A 5 15.48 12.51 33.00
C ALA A 5 14.65 11.25 33.31
N ALA A 6 13.83 11.25 34.37
CA ALA A 6 13.08 10.06 34.78
C ALA A 6 11.67 9.96 34.14
N ALA A 7 11.22 10.99 33.42
CA ALA A 7 9.93 10.98 32.71
C ALA A 7 10.05 10.51 31.24
N ALA A 8 11.25 10.20 30.76
CA ALA A 8 11.51 9.86 29.36
C ALA A 8 11.45 8.34 29.03
N LEU A 9 10.98 7.49 29.96
CA LEU A 9 11.06 6.03 29.81
C LEU A 9 9.73 5.28 29.92
N ALA A 10 8.58 5.95 29.84
CA ALA A 10 7.27 5.29 29.93
C ALA A 10 6.20 5.87 29.00
N ALA A 11 6.52 5.92 27.71
CA ALA A 11 5.53 5.89 26.64
C ALA A 11 6.22 5.36 25.39
N ALA A 12 6.30 4.03 25.27
CA ALA A 12 6.39 3.42 23.95
C ALA A 12 5.04 3.68 23.27
N VAL A 13 4.85 4.92 22.81
CA VAL A 13 3.72 5.30 21.97
C VAL A 13 3.82 4.38 20.78
N SER A 14 2.85 3.48 20.65
CA SER A 14 2.72 2.61 19.49
C SER A 14 2.26 3.49 18.34
N SER A 15 3.18 4.31 17.83
CA SER A 15 2.96 5.12 16.65
C SER A 15 2.92 4.19 15.44
N ALA A 16 1.95 4.40 14.57
CA ALA A 16 1.94 3.76 13.28
C ALA A 16 3.26 4.09 12.55
N SER A 17 3.94 3.04 12.09
CA SER A 17 5.14 3.16 11.25
C SER A 17 4.82 2.66 9.86
N TRP A 18 5.65 3.02 8.87
CA TRP A 18 5.47 2.52 7.52
C TRP A 18 6.82 2.18 6.88
N ALA A 19 6.78 1.28 5.91
CA ALA A 19 7.91 0.92 5.07
C ALA A 19 7.42 0.61 3.65
N GLU A 20 8.29 0.74 2.65
CA GLU A 20 8.02 0.17 1.33
C GLU A 20 8.04 -1.36 1.42
N CYS A 21 7.21 -2.03 0.64
CA CYS A 21 7.18 -3.49 0.63
C CYS A 21 8.53 -4.04 0.15
N PRO A 22 9.07 -5.12 0.77
CA PRO A 22 10.29 -5.74 0.28
C PRO A 22 10.08 -6.18 -1.16
N ASP A 23 10.96 -5.74 -2.06
CA ASP A 23 10.93 -6.12 -3.46
C ASP A 23 11.19 -7.63 -3.56
N GLY A 24 10.11 -8.40 -3.66
CA GLY A 24 10.16 -9.83 -3.93
C GLY A 24 10.76 -10.08 -5.31
N GLY A 25 12.09 -10.04 -5.42
CA GLY A 25 12.83 -10.37 -6.63
C GLY A 25 12.98 -9.23 -7.64
N GLY A 26 13.77 -8.20 -7.30
CA GLY A 26 14.66 -7.57 -8.29
C GLY A 26 14.06 -6.66 -9.36
N ARG A 27 12.85 -6.13 -9.19
CA ARG A 27 12.46 -4.88 -9.87
C ARG A 27 12.11 -3.84 -8.82
N GLY A 28 13.10 -3.00 -8.54
CA GLY A 28 13.00 -1.89 -7.61
C GLY A 28 11.84 -0.97 -7.96
N SER A 29 11.30 -0.32 -6.92
CA SER A 29 10.38 0.84 -6.94
C SER A 29 9.43 0.85 -8.14
N GLY A 30 8.15 0.56 -7.88
CA GLY A 30 7.10 0.63 -8.91
C GLY A 30 7.10 1.95 -9.69
N ALA A 31 6.29 2.04 -10.74
CA ALA A 31 6.24 3.24 -11.58
C ALA A 31 5.89 4.55 -10.83
N ALA A 32 5.49 4.46 -9.56
CA ALA A 32 5.43 5.55 -8.61
C ALA A 32 6.42 5.36 -7.45
N ARG A 33 7.17 6.41 -7.12
CA ARG A 33 7.99 6.49 -5.90
C ARG A 33 7.16 7.06 -4.76
N VAL A 34 7.19 6.42 -3.59
CA VAL A 34 6.56 6.96 -2.39
C VAL A 34 7.42 8.08 -1.80
N VAL A 35 6.83 9.27 -1.62
CA VAL A 35 7.50 10.46 -1.09
C VAL A 35 7.29 10.58 0.41
N SER A 36 6.06 10.38 0.88
CA SER A 36 5.71 10.44 2.29
C SER A 36 4.42 9.68 2.57
N VAL A 37 4.30 9.13 3.78
CA VAL A 37 3.06 8.53 4.28
C VAL A 37 2.72 9.17 5.62
N ALA A 38 1.48 9.62 5.76
CA ALA A 38 0.90 10.09 7.02
C ALA A 38 -0.21 9.13 7.44
N VAL A 39 -0.27 8.82 8.73
CA VAL A 39 -1.27 7.91 9.31
C VAL A 39 -1.95 8.64 10.46
N GLU A 40 -3.29 8.72 10.41
CA GLU A 40 -4.10 9.40 11.40
C GLU A 40 -5.24 8.48 11.90
N PRO A 41 -5.46 8.37 13.22
CA PRO A 41 -4.58 8.85 14.29
C PRO A 41 -3.24 8.10 14.29
N GLU A 42 -2.18 8.73 14.82
CA GLU A 42 -0.84 8.13 14.90
C GLU A 42 -0.84 6.89 15.80
N SER A 43 -1.67 6.87 16.85
CA SER A 43 -1.91 5.72 17.72
C SER A 43 -3.39 5.36 17.68
N PRO A 44 -3.81 4.52 16.72
CA PRO A 44 -5.21 4.14 16.61
C PRO A 44 -5.66 3.24 17.76
N ASP A 45 -6.88 3.47 18.22
CA ASP A 45 -7.62 2.61 19.14
C ASP A 45 -8.80 1.93 18.42
N ARG A 46 -9.45 1.02 19.13
CA ARG A 46 -10.59 0.25 18.64
C ARG A 46 -11.79 1.17 18.44
N GLY A 47 -12.44 1.05 17.28
CA GLY A 47 -13.53 1.93 16.89
C GLY A 47 -13.08 3.19 16.14
N ASP A 48 -11.78 3.50 16.13
CA ASP A 48 -11.26 4.64 15.38
C ASP A 48 -11.36 4.42 13.87
N THR A 49 -11.34 5.53 13.13
CA THR A 49 -11.12 5.50 11.68
C THR A 49 -9.66 5.80 11.41
N LEU A 50 -8.95 4.79 10.89
CA LEU A 50 -7.58 4.90 10.47
C LEU A 50 -7.54 5.45 9.04
N ALA A 51 -6.99 6.64 8.87
CA ALA A 51 -6.74 7.28 7.58
C ALA A 51 -5.25 7.21 7.25
N VAL A 52 -4.94 6.77 6.03
CA VAL A 52 -3.59 6.73 5.47
C VAL A 52 -3.56 7.66 4.27
N THR A 53 -2.72 8.69 4.34
CA THR A 53 -2.46 9.64 3.25
C THR A 53 -1.06 9.41 2.72
N LEU A 54 -0.99 8.92 1.48
CA LEU A 54 0.23 8.67 0.74
C LEU A 54 0.47 9.81 -0.25
N ARG A 55 1.67 10.40 -0.26
CA ARG A 55 2.15 11.20 -1.38
C ARG A 55 3.12 10.38 -2.19
N MET A 56 2.91 10.34 -3.49
CA MET A 56 3.74 9.61 -4.44
C MET A 56 4.12 10.49 -5.62
N HIS A 57 5.26 10.20 -6.22
CA HIS A 57 5.73 10.83 -7.45
C HIS A 57 5.71 9.78 -8.57
N LEU A 58 4.92 10.03 -9.62
CA LEU A 58 4.85 9.14 -10.76
C LEU A 58 6.06 9.35 -11.67
N ALA A 59 6.80 8.31 -12.02
CA ALA A 59 8.00 8.43 -12.85
C ALA A 59 7.68 9.04 -14.23
N GLU A 60 8.63 9.79 -14.82
CA GLU A 60 8.43 10.41 -16.15
C GLU A 60 8.15 9.39 -17.26
N HIS A 61 8.67 8.16 -17.12
CA HIS A 61 8.47 7.07 -18.06
C HIS A 61 7.25 6.18 -17.72
N ALA A 62 6.52 6.51 -16.66
CA ALA A 62 5.30 5.79 -16.33
C ALA A 62 4.22 6.05 -17.38
N ARG A 63 3.28 5.13 -17.50
CA ARG A 63 2.04 5.36 -18.26
C ARG A 63 1.13 6.29 -17.45
N GLN A 64 0.40 7.16 -18.15
CA GLN A 64 -0.69 7.93 -17.55
C GLN A 64 -1.79 6.98 -17.04
N VAL A 65 -2.24 7.21 -15.80
CA VAL A 65 -3.35 6.45 -15.21
C VAL A 65 -4.61 7.31 -15.30
N ASP A 66 -5.48 6.97 -16.25
CA ASP A 66 -6.73 7.70 -16.49
C ASP A 66 -7.84 7.29 -15.53
N VAL A 67 -8.91 8.10 -15.47
CA VAL A 67 -10.11 7.83 -14.65
C VAL A 67 -10.74 6.48 -15.02
N ASP A 68 -10.74 6.14 -16.32
CA ASP A 68 -11.27 4.88 -16.85
C ASP A 68 -10.25 3.73 -16.80
N SER A 69 -9.06 3.96 -16.24
CA SER A 69 -8.07 2.90 -16.10
C SER A 69 -8.56 1.82 -15.14
N SER A 70 -8.19 0.58 -15.44
CA SER A 70 -8.41 -0.55 -14.55
C SER A 70 -7.31 -0.66 -13.48
N ALA A 71 -6.63 0.45 -13.15
CA ALA A 71 -5.63 0.46 -12.09
C ALA A 71 -6.33 0.22 -10.75
N ASP A 72 -5.90 -0.80 -10.04
CA ASP A 72 -6.49 -1.19 -8.77
C ASP A 72 -5.63 -0.78 -7.59
N LEU A 73 -6.29 -0.58 -6.46
CA LEU A 73 -5.71 -0.39 -5.15
C LEU A 73 -6.21 -1.52 -4.24
N ALA A 74 -5.30 -2.36 -3.79
CA ALA A 74 -5.55 -3.45 -2.86
C ALA A 74 -5.05 -3.08 -1.47
N ALA A 75 -5.85 -3.40 -0.46
CA ALA A 75 -5.52 -3.27 0.95
C ALA A 75 -5.61 -4.66 1.61
N THR A 76 -4.51 -5.09 2.21
CA THR A 76 -4.40 -6.39 2.88
C THR A 76 -4.05 -6.15 4.35
N VAL A 77 -4.92 -6.57 5.26
CA VAL A 77 -4.75 -6.38 6.71
C VAL A 77 -4.39 -7.69 7.37
N ARG A 78 -3.29 -7.71 8.10
CA ARG A 78 -2.80 -8.85 8.86
C ARG A 78 -2.79 -8.53 10.35
N TYR A 79 -3.23 -9.49 11.15
CA TYR A 79 -3.12 -9.46 12.61
C TYR A 79 -2.16 -10.58 13.04
N SER A 80 -1.06 -10.21 13.71
CA SER A 80 -0.01 -11.16 14.10
C SER A 80 0.43 -12.09 12.95
N GLY A 81 0.54 -11.54 11.73
CA GLY A 81 0.92 -12.27 10.52
C GLY A 81 -0.20 -13.02 9.79
N TYR A 82 -1.40 -13.15 10.38
CA TYR A 82 -2.54 -13.82 9.75
C TYR A 82 -3.41 -12.81 8.97
N LEU A 83 -3.79 -13.15 7.74
CA LEU A 83 -4.72 -12.36 6.95
C LEU A 83 -6.10 -12.33 7.64
N VAL A 84 -6.57 -11.14 8.01
CA VAL A 84 -7.87 -10.96 8.69
C VAL A 84 -8.86 -10.16 7.83
N TYR A 85 -8.37 -9.33 6.93
CA TYR A 85 -9.22 -8.56 6.02
C TYR A 85 -8.46 -8.27 4.72
N TRP A 86 -9.20 -8.21 3.61
CA TRP A 86 -8.68 -7.78 2.33
C TRP A 86 -9.76 -7.02 1.58
N ALA A 87 -9.35 -6.01 0.82
CA ALA A 87 -10.22 -5.26 -0.07
C ALA A 87 -9.45 -4.88 -1.34
N LYS A 88 -10.17 -4.77 -2.46
CA LYS A 88 -9.65 -4.29 -3.74
C LYS A 88 -10.65 -3.29 -4.31
N GLY A 89 -10.14 -2.15 -4.78
CA GLY A 89 -10.92 -1.09 -5.39
C GLY A 89 -10.17 -0.45 -6.56
N LEU A 90 -10.77 0.54 -7.19
CA LEU A 90 -10.10 1.32 -8.24
C LEU A 90 -9.20 2.38 -7.60
N LEU A 91 -7.96 2.54 -8.09
CA LEU A 91 -7.02 3.52 -7.57
C LEU A 91 -7.60 4.95 -7.63
N CYS A 92 -8.25 5.29 -8.76
CA CYS A 92 -8.88 6.61 -8.97
C CYS A 92 -10.09 6.90 -8.06
N SER A 93 -10.54 5.95 -7.25
CA SER A 93 -11.53 6.24 -6.18
C SER A 93 -10.88 6.82 -4.93
N SER A 94 -9.57 6.64 -4.77
CA SER A 94 -8.77 7.09 -3.63
C SER A 94 -7.78 8.21 -3.99
N THR A 95 -7.78 8.68 -5.24
CA THR A 95 -6.91 9.77 -5.71
C THR A 95 -7.54 10.53 -6.87
N HIS A 96 -7.03 11.73 -7.16
CA HIS A 96 -7.47 12.52 -8.31
C HIS A 96 -6.80 12.03 -9.60
N CYS A 97 -7.61 11.48 -10.51
CA CYS A 97 -7.17 11.10 -11.85
C CYS A 97 -7.54 12.18 -12.90
N PRO A 98 -6.79 12.30 -14.02
CA PRO A 98 -5.71 11.41 -14.43
C PRO A 98 -4.38 11.66 -13.69
N LEU A 99 -3.64 10.59 -13.41
CA LEU A 99 -2.27 10.67 -12.89
C LEU A 99 -1.30 10.82 -14.06
N LEU A 100 -0.64 11.97 -14.13
CA LEU A 100 0.27 12.31 -15.21
C LEU A 100 1.71 11.89 -14.87
N PRO A 101 2.49 11.36 -15.84
CA PRO A 101 3.90 11.04 -15.63
C PRO A 101 4.69 12.28 -15.18
N GLY A 102 5.63 12.11 -14.25
CA GLY A 102 6.46 13.19 -13.70
C GLY A 102 5.74 14.10 -12.71
N THR A 103 4.54 13.75 -12.23
CA THR A 103 3.77 14.56 -11.28
C THR A 103 3.64 13.90 -9.91
N ASP A 104 3.42 14.73 -8.89
CA ASP A 104 3.07 14.27 -7.55
C ASP A 104 1.55 14.02 -7.46
N ALA A 105 1.19 12.92 -6.82
CA ALA A 105 -0.19 12.55 -6.54
C ALA A 105 -0.36 12.20 -5.07
N THR A 106 -1.58 12.38 -4.56
CA THR A 106 -1.94 12.04 -3.19
C THR A 106 -3.04 10.97 -3.21
N VAL A 107 -2.80 9.85 -2.53
CA VAL A 107 -3.75 8.76 -2.34
C VAL A 107 -4.23 8.79 -0.90
N MET A 108 -5.54 8.82 -0.69
CA MET A 108 -6.15 8.82 0.63
C MET A 108 -7.02 7.59 0.79
N VAL A 109 -6.78 6.83 1.85
CA VAL A 109 -7.61 5.66 2.17
C VAL A 109 -7.95 5.69 3.65
N ALA A 110 -9.20 5.38 3.98
CA ALA A 110 -9.67 5.36 5.35
C ALA A 110 -10.46 4.08 5.64
N TRP A 111 -10.23 3.48 6.81
CA TRP A 111 -10.96 2.30 7.27
C TRP A 111 -11.33 2.44 8.73
N SER A 112 -12.53 1.98 9.09
CA SER A 112 -12.94 1.90 10.49
C SER A 112 -12.40 0.61 11.12
N LEU A 113 -11.68 0.75 12.23
CA LEU A 113 -11.20 -0.36 13.03
C LEU A 113 -12.36 -0.91 13.87
N PRO A 114 -12.68 -2.21 13.78
CA PRO A 114 -13.77 -2.78 14.58
C PRO A 114 -13.53 -2.58 16.09
N GLY A 115 -14.58 -2.25 16.85
CA GLY A 115 -14.49 -2.12 18.31
C GLY A 115 -14.06 -3.40 19.03
N LEU A 116 -14.27 -4.56 18.39
CA LEU A 116 -13.89 -5.88 18.88
C LEU A 116 -12.55 -6.39 18.30
N ALA A 117 -11.78 -5.53 17.60
CA ALA A 117 -10.47 -5.91 17.10
C ALA A 117 -9.57 -6.39 18.26
N PRO A 118 -8.92 -7.57 18.16
CA PRO A 118 -8.02 -8.05 19.18
C PRO A 118 -6.86 -7.06 19.45
N PRO A 119 -6.38 -6.92 20.69
CA PRO A 119 -5.15 -6.16 20.95
C PRO A 119 -3.94 -6.91 20.38
N GLY A 120 -2.91 -6.17 19.96
CA GLY A 120 -1.70 -6.73 19.39
C GLY A 120 -1.28 -6.07 18.07
N PRO A 121 -0.31 -6.67 17.36
CA PRO A 121 0.29 -6.08 16.17
C PRO A 121 -0.59 -6.27 14.93
N TYR A 122 -0.75 -5.18 14.18
CA TYR A 122 -1.43 -5.12 12.89
C TYR A 122 -0.50 -4.60 11.82
N GLU A 123 -0.67 -5.13 10.61
CA GLU A 123 -0.01 -4.68 9.40
C GLU A 123 -1.05 -4.45 8.30
N ILE A 124 -0.97 -3.31 7.63
CA ILE A 124 -1.79 -2.98 6.46
C ILE A 124 -0.84 -2.82 5.29
N GLN A 125 -0.89 -3.76 4.35
CA GLN A 125 -0.22 -3.63 3.06
C GLN A 125 -1.15 -2.94 2.08
N LEU A 126 -0.70 -1.83 1.50
CA LEU A 126 -1.37 -1.12 0.42
C LEU A 126 -0.56 -1.26 -0.86
N GLU A 127 -1.21 -1.73 -1.90
CA GLU A 127 -0.57 -2.02 -3.17
C GLU A 127 -1.44 -1.51 -4.31
N ALA A 128 -0.86 -0.72 -5.20
CA ALA A 128 -1.53 -0.29 -6.41
C ALA A 128 -0.89 -0.95 -7.63
N ASN A 129 -1.72 -1.45 -8.53
CA ASN A 129 -1.29 -2.15 -9.73
C ASN A 129 -1.94 -1.51 -10.96
N ASP A 130 -1.18 -1.36 -12.04
CA ASP A 130 -1.70 -0.98 -13.36
C ASP A 130 -1.59 -2.19 -14.30
N PRO A 131 -2.71 -2.86 -14.62
CA PRO A 131 -2.71 -3.96 -15.59
C PRO A 131 -2.37 -3.48 -17.01
N GLY A 132 -2.49 -2.17 -17.29
CA GLY A 132 -2.15 -1.57 -18.58
C GLY A 132 -0.65 -1.51 -18.89
N GLN A 133 0.22 -1.86 -17.94
CA GLN A 133 1.67 -1.97 -18.15
C GLN A 133 2.15 -3.38 -18.51
N ALA A 134 1.26 -4.38 -18.52
CA ALA A 134 1.62 -5.67 -19.10
C ALA A 134 1.84 -5.49 -20.61
N SER A 135 3.10 -5.42 -21.02
CA SER A 135 3.62 -5.38 -22.40
C SER A 135 3.36 -4.10 -23.22
N HIS A 136 4.17 -3.07 -22.99
CA HIS A 136 4.69 -2.26 -24.10
C HIS A 136 6.11 -2.75 -24.42
N GLU A 137 6.21 -3.98 -24.94
CA GLU A 137 7.37 -4.30 -25.78
C GLU A 137 7.26 -3.40 -27.02
N PRO A 138 8.31 -2.67 -27.43
CA PRO A 138 8.26 -1.81 -28.60
C PRO A 138 7.98 -2.68 -29.83
N MET A 139 6.72 -2.68 -30.26
CA MET A 139 6.28 -3.38 -31.45
C MET A 139 6.72 -2.54 -32.66
N GLY A 140 7.93 -2.81 -33.17
CA GLY A 140 8.28 -2.45 -34.54
C GLY A 140 9.73 -2.03 -34.80
N THR A 141 10.53 -2.96 -35.29
CA THR A 141 11.27 -2.70 -36.54
C THR A 141 11.00 -3.87 -37.49
N PRO A 142 10.29 -3.69 -38.62
CA PRO A 142 10.15 -4.74 -39.61
C PRO A 142 11.39 -4.71 -40.51
N ALA A 143 12.50 -5.28 -40.02
CA ALA A 143 13.69 -5.46 -40.83
C ALA A 143 14.08 -6.95 -40.87
N ILE A 144 13.70 -7.58 -41.99
CA ILE A 144 14.38 -8.71 -42.62
C ILE A 144 14.39 -10.01 -41.80
N GLN A 145 13.38 -10.86 -41.98
CA GLN A 145 13.61 -12.32 -42.10
C GLN A 145 12.64 -12.94 -43.11
N ARG A 146 12.97 -12.77 -44.40
CA ARG A 146 12.55 -13.74 -45.42
C ARG A 146 13.50 -14.93 -45.35
N ARG A 147 12.89 -16.12 -45.28
CA ARG A 147 13.50 -17.46 -45.47
C ARG A 147 14.31 -17.99 -44.29
N LEU A 148 13.70 -18.86 -43.49
CA LEU A 148 13.98 -20.31 -43.48
C LEU A 148 13.17 -21.01 -42.36
N GLY A 149 12.59 -22.16 -42.70
CA GLY A 149 12.41 -23.25 -41.74
C GLY A 149 11.17 -23.23 -40.85
N ARG A 150 10.10 -23.88 -41.33
CA ARG A 150 9.18 -24.64 -40.46
C ARG A 150 10.00 -25.51 -39.49
N ARG A 151 10.00 -25.16 -38.20
CA ARG A 151 10.15 -26.01 -37.00
C ARG A 151 10.51 -25.09 -35.83
N LEU A 152 9.50 -24.70 -35.05
CA LEU A 152 9.54 -24.43 -33.60
C LEU A 152 8.18 -23.85 -33.16
N LEU A 153 7.13 -24.63 -33.38
CA LEU A 153 5.94 -24.57 -32.53
C LEU A 153 6.33 -25.27 -31.22
N GLN A 154 6.89 -24.53 -30.26
CA GLN A 154 6.90 -24.83 -28.83
C GLN A 154 7.73 -23.77 -28.08
N ARG A 155 7.17 -22.57 -27.98
CA ARG A 155 7.39 -21.67 -26.84
C ARG A 155 6.29 -20.62 -26.81
N ALA A 156 5.04 -21.10 -26.81
CA ALA A 156 3.98 -20.40 -26.08
C ALA A 156 4.25 -20.65 -24.58
N GLY A 157 5.34 -20.05 -24.08
CA GLY A 157 5.57 -19.95 -22.65
C GLY A 157 4.59 -18.89 -22.14
N ALA A 158 3.75 -19.27 -21.20
CA ALA A 158 2.78 -18.45 -20.51
C ALA A 158 3.35 -17.06 -20.17
N GLY A 159 3.03 -16.07 -20.99
CA GLY A 159 3.14 -14.66 -20.62
C GLY A 159 2.00 -14.34 -19.67
N GLY A 160 2.15 -14.73 -18.40
CA GLY A 160 1.39 -14.10 -17.33
C GLY A 160 1.77 -12.63 -17.34
N GLY A 161 0.89 -11.78 -17.87
CA GLY A 161 1.06 -10.34 -17.85
C GLY A 161 1.20 -9.92 -16.40
N ALA A 162 2.43 -9.70 -15.96
CA ALA A 162 2.69 -9.15 -14.65
C ALA A 162 2.10 -7.73 -14.66
N GLU A 163 1.00 -7.55 -13.94
CA GLU A 163 0.48 -6.22 -13.62
C GLU A 163 1.66 -5.40 -13.08
N ALA A 164 1.92 -4.21 -13.65
CA ALA A 164 3.03 -3.43 -13.14
C ALA A 164 2.57 -2.77 -11.85
N ARG A 165 3.22 -3.17 -10.76
CA ARG A 165 3.04 -2.53 -9.46
C ARG A 165 3.44 -1.06 -9.57
N LEU A 166 2.50 -0.16 -9.25
CA LEU A 166 2.73 1.28 -9.18
C LEU A 166 3.47 1.63 -7.90
N PHE A 167 2.96 1.17 -6.75
CA PHE A 167 3.62 1.29 -5.45
C PHE A 167 3.19 0.18 -4.51
N CYS A 168 3.96 -0.03 -3.45
CA CYS A 168 3.57 -0.89 -2.34
C CYS A 168 4.17 -0.40 -1.04
N ILE A 169 3.32 -0.21 -0.03
CA ILE A 169 3.73 0.14 1.34
C ILE A 169 3.09 -0.80 2.34
N VAL A 170 3.75 -0.94 3.50
CA VAL A 170 3.22 -1.61 4.68
C VAL A 170 3.16 -0.60 5.81
N VAL A 171 2.00 -0.43 6.43
CA VAL A 171 1.79 0.35 7.64
C VAL A 171 1.63 -0.61 8.82
N SER A 172 2.42 -0.43 9.87
CA SER A 172 2.44 -1.29 11.05
C SER A 172 2.09 -0.50 12.30
N PHE A 173 1.15 -1.00 13.10
CA PHE A 173 0.76 -0.40 14.38
C PHE A 173 0.37 -1.48 15.40
N THR A 174 0.26 -1.10 16.67
CA THR A 174 -0.16 -2.01 17.74
C THR A 174 -1.40 -1.44 18.41
N LEU A 175 -2.48 -2.23 18.46
CA LEU A 175 -3.65 -1.88 19.27
C LEU A 175 -3.39 -2.25 20.72
N ALA A 176 -3.51 -1.28 21.61
CA ALA A 176 -3.39 -1.50 23.04
C ALA A 176 -4.54 -2.37 23.56
N SER A 177 -4.28 -3.16 24.59
CA SER A 177 -5.37 -3.67 25.42
C SER A 177 -6.07 -2.49 26.08
N ALA A 178 -7.40 -2.45 26.06
CA ALA A 178 -8.12 -1.49 26.90
C ALA A 178 -7.61 -1.68 28.32
N ALA A 179 -7.11 -0.61 28.92
CA ALA A 179 -6.94 -0.58 30.35
C ALA A 179 -8.30 -0.98 30.95
N PRO A 180 -8.36 -1.93 31.90
CA PRO A 180 -9.58 -2.16 32.64
C PRO A 180 -9.94 -0.84 33.31
N GLY A 181 -10.94 -0.16 32.78
CA GLY A 181 -11.50 1.04 33.38
C GLY A 181 -11.93 0.66 34.79
N GLY A 182 -11.19 1.17 35.79
CA GLY A 182 -11.55 1.05 37.17
C GLY A 182 -12.94 1.65 37.34
N GLY A 183 -13.92 0.79 37.61
CA GLY A 183 -15.24 1.23 38.00
C GLY A 183 -15.14 2.03 39.29
N ALA A 184 -15.14 3.35 39.17
CA ALA A 184 -15.48 4.22 40.28
C ALA A 184 -17.02 4.33 40.31
N GLY A 185 -17.65 3.35 40.95
CA GLY A 185 -18.95 3.59 41.55
C GLY A 185 -18.78 4.72 42.56
N SER A 186 -19.44 5.85 42.34
CA SER A 186 -19.63 6.85 43.37
C SER A 186 -21.12 7.18 43.38
N GLN A 187 -21.77 6.65 44.41
CA GLN A 187 -23.11 7.05 44.82
C GLN A 187 -23.10 8.54 45.13
N ALA A 188 -24.14 9.24 44.67
CA ALA A 188 -24.73 10.39 45.33
C ALA A 188 -26.23 10.39 45.00
#